data_AF-A0A2C7AA90-F1
#
_entry.id   AF-A0A2C7AA90-F1
#
_cell.length_a   1.000
_cell.length_b   1.000
_cell.length_c   1.000
_cell.angle_alpha   90.00
_cell.angle_beta   90.00
_cell.angle_gamma   90.00
#
_symmetry.space_group_name_H-M   'P 1'
#
loop_
_entity.id
_entity.type
_entity.pdbx_description
1 polymer ?
#
loop_
_entity_poly.entity_id
_entity_poly.type
_entity_poly.pdbx_seq_one_letter_code
_entity_poly.pdbx_strand_id
1 'polypeptide(L)'
;MIANELDALLASVPPLFAEGISTFAYEVVELEMEQLAAARAKATAWLEKARIRNDGNDVACIAAIAVLDARQARVMEGLRTLLRLQAYLERRRDHIVPPSSVSPKSKPDSKNSRVRDRVAAILAEGGPTHRTELLKVVLADGLLGAEQRPMNRLASILASNGHLFGSDSRGTYFLLSPEPEEQTRSPSRTGLSAGRRPAFPTSQPEQGDDGHASACAVYNT
;
A
#
# COMPACT_ATOMS: atom_id res chain seq x y z
N MET A 1 18.97 -24.45 -18.02
CA MET A 1 17.50 -24.42 -17.89
C MET A 1 17.05 -23.76 -16.58
N ILE A 2 17.60 -24.13 -15.41
CA ILE A 2 17.17 -23.60 -14.10
C ILE A 2 17.25 -22.05 -13.99
N ALA A 3 18.24 -21.41 -14.63
CA ALA A 3 18.38 -19.95 -14.59
C ALA A 3 17.21 -19.18 -15.28
N ASN A 4 16.63 -19.75 -16.35
CA ASN A 4 15.56 -19.09 -17.10
C ASN A 4 14.19 -19.18 -16.38
N GLU A 5 13.95 -20.28 -15.65
CA GLU A 5 12.75 -20.44 -14.84
C GLU A 5 12.78 -19.56 -13.59
N LEU A 6 13.97 -19.38 -12.99
CA LEU A 6 14.16 -18.50 -11.84
C LEU A 6 13.92 -17.03 -12.21
N ASP A 7 14.37 -16.60 -13.39
CA ASP A 7 14.13 -15.23 -13.89
C ASP A 7 12.65 -14.95 -14.18
N ALA A 8 11.92 -15.94 -14.71
CA ALA A 8 10.47 -15.81 -14.97
C ALA A 8 9.65 -15.74 -13.68
N LEU A 9 10.03 -16.53 -12.66
CA LEU A 9 9.43 -16.45 -11.32
C LEU A 9 9.72 -15.11 -10.65
N LEU A 10 10.97 -14.64 -10.69
CA LEU A 10 11.37 -13.36 -10.09
C LEU A 10 10.73 -12.15 -10.78
N ALA A 11 10.47 -12.20 -12.09
CA ALA A 11 9.75 -11.15 -12.82
C ALA A 11 8.27 -11.04 -12.44
N SER A 12 7.69 -12.09 -11.82
CA SER A 12 6.28 -12.14 -11.40
C SER A 12 6.02 -11.65 -9.97
N VAL A 13 7.08 -11.46 -9.15
CA VAL A 13 6.94 -11.02 -7.76
C VAL A 13 6.88 -9.48 -7.71
N PRO A 14 5.79 -8.87 -7.21
CA PRO A 14 5.67 -7.42 -7.14
C PRO A 14 6.78 -6.82 -6.26
N PRO A 15 7.34 -5.65 -6.59
CA PRO A 15 8.45 -5.04 -5.82
C PRO A 15 8.08 -4.74 -4.36
N LEU A 16 6.79 -4.53 -4.04
CA LEU A 16 6.30 -4.37 -2.67
C LEU A 16 6.35 -5.66 -1.84
N PHE A 17 6.38 -6.83 -2.49
CA PHE A 17 6.56 -8.11 -1.79
C PHE A 17 8.01 -8.35 -1.35
N ALA A 18 9.00 -7.76 -2.04
CA ALA A 18 10.41 -7.97 -1.72
C ALA A 18 10.81 -7.39 -0.36
N GLU A 19 10.29 -6.21 -0.01
CA GLU A 19 10.54 -5.58 1.31
C GLU A 19 9.84 -6.32 2.45
N GLY A 20 8.59 -6.76 2.24
CA GLY A 20 7.85 -7.53 3.26
C GLY A 20 8.42 -8.92 3.53
N ILE A 21 8.88 -9.63 2.50
CA ILE A 21 9.51 -10.96 2.63
C ILE A 21 10.85 -10.87 3.37
N SER A 22 11.61 -9.79 3.14
CA SER A 22 12.88 -9.57 3.85
C SER A 22 12.65 -9.45 5.36
N THR A 23 11.78 -8.55 5.80
CA THR A 23 11.52 -8.33 7.24
C THR A 23 10.97 -9.58 7.93
N PHE A 24 10.00 -10.25 7.30
CA PHE A 24 9.43 -11.49 7.84
C PHE A 24 10.48 -12.62 7.92
N ALA A 25 11.37 -12.74 6.93
CA ALA A 25 12.44 -13.74 6.96
C ALA A 25 13.44 -13.47 8.09
N TYR A 26 13.77 -12.21 8.37
CA TYR A 26 14.63 -11.87 9.51
C TYR A 26 13.98 -12.19 10.85
N GLU A 27 12.70 -11.83 11.04
CA GLU A 27 11.97 -12.12 12.29
C GLU A 27 11.86 -13.63 12.55
N VAL A 28 11.57 -14.43 11.51
CA VAL A 28 11.50 -15.89 11.64
C VAL A 28 12.86 -16.50 11.96
N VAL A 29 13.94 -16.02 11.31
CA VAL A 29 15.30 -16.50 11.58
C VAL A 29 15.76 -16.11 12.98
N GLU A 30 15.45 -14.90 13.42
CA GLU A 30 15.77 -14.44 14.78
C GLU A 30 15.08 -15.29 15.84
N LEU A 31 13.78 -15.55 15.67
CA LEU A 31 13.02 -16.41 16.57
C LEU A 31 13.55 -17.85 16.58
N GLU A 32 13.87 -18.44 15.41
CA GLU A 32 14.46 -19.78 15.34
C GLU A 32 15.84 -19.84 16.02
N MET A 33 16.66 -18.80 15.83
CA MET A 33 18.01 -18.72 16.43
C MET A 33 17.94 -18.58 17.95
N GLU A 34 16.99 -17.79 18.48
CA GLU A 34 16.77 -17.68 19.91
C GLU A 34 16.33 -19.01 20.53
N GLN A 35 15.38 -19.71 19.88
CA GLN A 35 14.93 -21.03 20.32
C GLN A 35 16.05 -22.07 20.29
N LEU A 36 16.90 -22.04 19.24
CA LEU A 36 18.06 -22.92 19.13
C LEU A 36 19.10 -22.63 20.23
N ALA A 37 19.36 -21.36 20.53
CA ALA A 37 20.27 -20.97 21.59
C ALA A 37 19.77 -21.42 22.97
N ALA A 38 18.47 -21.25 23.25
CA ALA A 38 17.86 -21.71 24.50
C ALA A 38 17.90 -23.24 24.63
N ALA A 39 17.59 -23.97 23.54
CA ALA A 39 17.66 -25.44 23.52
C ALA A 39 19.09 -25.94 23.76
N ARG A 40 20.09 -25.29 23.14
CA ARG A 40 21.51 -25.60 23.33
C ARG A 40 21.93 -25.38 24.78
N ALA A 41 21.60 -24.23 25.37
CA ALA A 41 21.92 -23.93 26.76
C ALA A 41 21.31 -24.95 27.74
N LYS A 42 20.08 -25.40 27.47
CA LYS A 42 19.43 -26.45 28.25
C LYS A 42 20.13 -27.80 28.11
N ALA A 43 20.52 -28.18 26.89
CA ALA A 43 21.25 -29.42 26.62
C ALA A 43 22.65 -29.43 27.27
N THR A 44 23.38 -28.30 27.23
CA THR A 44 24.69 -28.18 27.88
C THR A 44 24.58 -28.24 29.40
N ALA A 45 23.59 -27.56 29.99
CA ALA A 45 23.35 -27.63 31.43
C ALA A 45 22.95 -29.05 31.89
N TRP A 46 22.21 -29.79 31.05
CA TRP A 46 21.88 -31.18 31.34
C TRP A 46 23.10 -32.09 31.25
N LEU A 47 23.96 -31.90 30.24
CA LEU A 47 25.23 -32.63 30.07
C LEU A 47 26.14 -32.42 31.28
N GLU A 48 26.28 -31.19 31.76
CA GLU A 48 27.10 -30.89 32.95
C GLU A 48 26.57 -31.61 34.20
N LYS A 49 25.25 -31.65 34.39
CA LYS A 49 24.61 -32.40 35.49
C LYS A 49 24.72 -33.92 35.34
N ALA A 50 24.70 -34.45 34.12
CA ALA A 50 24.88 -35.88 33.86
C ALA A 50 26.33 -36.32 34.12
N ARG A 51 27.29 -35.48 33.73
CA ARG A 51 28.72 -35.70 33.96
C ARG A 51 29.08 -35.74 35.45
N ILE A 52 28.48 -34.88 36.28
CA ILE A 52 28.66 -34.91 37.74
C ILE A 52 28.13 -36.22 38.35
N ARG A 53 27.05 -36.78 37.78
CA ARG A 53 26.43 -38.02 38.28
C ARG A 53 27.04 -39.30 37.71
N ASN A 54 27.85 -39.19 36.65
CA ASN A 54 28.50 -40.32 35.97
C ASN A 54 27.50 -41.34 35.40
N ASP A 55 26.34 -40.86 34.94
CA ASP A 55 25.16 -41.67 34.59
C ASP A 55 25.26 -42.37 33.21
N GLY A 56 26.40 -42.27 32.49
CA GLY A 56 26.56 -42.83 31.14
C GLY A 56 25.69 -42.16 30.05
N ASN A 57 24.84 -41.20 30.42
CA ASN A 57 23.96 -40.44 29.51
C ASN A 57 24.68 -39.38 28.65
N ASP A 58 25.99 -39.19 28.84
CA ASP A 58 26.79 -38.18 28.15
C ASP A 58 26.73 -38.35 26.63
N VAL A 59 26.64 -39.59 26.13
CA VAL A 59 26.57 -39.89 24.69
C VAL A 59 25.28 -39.34 24.07
N ALA A 60 24.14 -39.47 24.75
CA ALA A 60 22.87 -38.95 24.28
C ALA A 60 22.85 -37.41 24.27
N CYS A 61 23.45 -36.77 25.28
CA CYS A 61 23.62 -35.32 25.33
C CYS A 61 24.47 -34.80 24.16
N ILE A 62 25.61 -35.44 23.92
CA ILE A 62 26.55 -35.05 22.86
C ILE A 62 25.87 -35.18 21.49
N ALA A 63 25.15 -36.28 21.26
CA ALA A 63 24.39 -36.47 20.02
C ALA A 63 23.31 -35.38 19.84
N ALA A 64 22.59 -35.02 20.90
CA ALA A 64 21.58 -33.95 20.85
C ALA A 64 22.21 -32.58 20.52
N ILE A 65 23.36 -32.25 21.11
CA ILE A 65 24.09 -31.00 20.81
C ILE A 65 24.54 -30.99 19.34
N ALA A 66 25.08 -32.10 18.84
CA ALA A 66 25.51 -32.20 17.43
C ALA A 66 24.34 -32.01 16.44
N VAL A 67 23.14 -32.53 16.77
CA VAL A 67 21.92 -32.31 15.97
C VAL A 67 21.50 -30.84 15.97
N LEU A 68 21.58 -30.17 17.12
CA LEU A 68 21.27 -28.73 17.24
C LEU A 68 22.27 -27.89 16.43
N ASP A 69 23.57 -28.19 16.51
CA ASP A 69 24.60 -27.51 15.74
C ASP A 69 24.38 -27.71 14.22
N ALA A 70 24.03 -28.92 13.78
CA ALA A 70 23.71 -29.20 12.39
C ALA A 70 22.43 -28.49 11.92
N ARG A 71 21.45 -28.26 12.80
CA ARG A 71 20.27 -27.44 12.48
C ARG A 71 20.64 -25.97 12.37
N GLN A 72 21.40 -25.44 13.32
CA GLN A 72 21.89 -24.05 13.29
C GLN A 72 22.70 -23.76 12.01
N ALA A 73 23.57 -24.69 11.60
CA ALA A 73 24.33 -24.55 10.36
C ALA A 73 23.44 -24.45 9.11
N ARG A 74 22.35 -25.23 9.06
CA ARG A 74 21.38 -25.17 7.95
C ARG A 74 20.62 -23.85 7.89
N VAL A 75 20.16 -23.34 9.04
CA VAL A 75 19.49 -22.03 9.12
C VAL A 75 20.43 -20.92 8.63
N MET A 76 21.68 -20.93 9.09
CA MET A 76 22.68 -19.94 8.68
C MET A 76 23.01 -20.01 7.17
N GLU A 77 23.05 -21.20 6.57
CA GLU A 77 23.25 -21.32 5.12
C GLU A 77 22.04 -20.84 4.31
N GLY A 78 20.82 -21.07 4.81
CA GLY A 78 19.60 -20.51 4.26
C GLY A 78 19.65 -18.98 4.24
N LEU A 79 20.02 -18.36 5.37
CA LEU A 79 20.16 -16.90 5.48
C LEU A 79 21.22 -16.35 4.50
N ARG A 80 22.39 -16.99 4.40
CA ARG A 80 23.42 -16.60 3.42
C ARG A 80 22.91 -16.66 1.98
N THR A 81 22.09 -17.66 1.67
CA THR A 81 21.50 -17.82 0.34
C THR A 81 20.50 -16.70 0.04
N LEU A 82 19.64 -16.35 1.00
CA LEU A 82 18.71 -15.22 0.88
C LEU A 82 19.46 -13.89 0.68
N LEU A 83 20.51 -13.63 1.45
CA LEU A 83 21.34 -12.44 1.30
C LEU A 83 22.02 -12.36 -0.09
N ARG A 84 22.50 -13.48 -0.62
CA ARG A 84 23.05 -13.54 -1.99
C ARG A 84 21.98 -13.23 -3.04
N LEU A 85 20.76 -13.74 -2.86
CA LEU A 85 19.63 -13.45 -3.75
C LEU A 85 19.22 -11.98 -3.69
N GLN A 86 19.15 -11.39 -2.50
CA GLN A 86 18.88 -9.96 -2.34
C GLN A 86 19.91 -9.11 -3.08
N ALA A 87 21.21 -9.37 -2.87
CA ALA A 87 22.28 -8.65 -3.55
C ALA A 87 22.23 -8.83 -5.09
N TYR A 88 21.80 -10.00 -5.56
CA TYR A 88 21.58 -10.24 -6.99
C TYR A 88 20.42 -9.39 -7.55
N LEU A 89 19.31 -9.33 -6.82
CA LEU A 89 18.14 -8.54 -7.21
C LEU A 89 18.41 -7.04 -7.20
N GLU A 90 19.14 -6.55 -6.20
CA GLU A 90 19.58 -5.14 -6.12
C GLU A 90 20.43 -4.76 -7.33
N ARG A 91 21.40 -5.61 -7.72
CA ARG A 91 22.21 -5.39 -8.93
C ARG A 91 21.38 -5.38 -10.22
N ARG A 92 20.33 -6.21 -10.30
CA ARG A 92 19.42 -6.19 -11.46
C ARG A 92 18.56 -4.94 -11.50
N ARG A 93 18.16 -4.40 -10.35
CA ARG A 93 17.35 -3.19 -10.24
C ARG A 93 18.07 -1.99 -10.87
N ASP A 94 19.38 -1.89 -10.70
CA ASP A 94 20.21 -0.82 -11.27
C ASP A 94 20.46 -0.96 -12.79
N HIS A 95 20.22 -2.14 -13.36
CA HIS A 95 20.42 -2.42 -14.79
C HIS A 95 19.15 -2.27 -15.65
N ILE A 96 18.02 -1.91 -15.06
CA ILE A 96 16.84 -1.45 -15.81
C ILE A 96 17.09 0.01 -16.21
N VAL A 97 17.96 0.21 -17.20
CA VAL A 97 18.06 1.50 -17.90
C VAL A 97 16.70 1.74 -18.56
N PRO A 98 15.96 2.82 -18.23
CA PRO A 98 14.72 3.11 -18.92
C PRO A 98 15.03 3.24 -20.41
N PRO A 99 14.27 2.59 -21.32
CA PRO A 99 14.48 2.78 -22.75
C PRO A 99 14.41 4.28 -23.01
N SER A 100 15.52 4.85 -23.47
CA SER A 100 15.64 6.26 -23.81
C SER A 100 14.78 6.53 -25.06
N SER A 101 13.47 6.62 -24.87
CA SER A 101 12.54 7.13 -25.86
C SER A 101 12.58 8.64 -25.79
N VAL A 102 13.37 9.22 -26.68
CA VAL A 102 13.38 10.64 -27.04
C VAL A 102 11.93 11.09 -27.28
N SER A 103 11.33 11.72 -26.26
CA SER A 103 9.99 12.29 -26.31
C SER A 103 10.09 13.78 -25.95
N PRO A 104 9.33 14.66 -26.61
CA PRO A 104 9.52 16.09 -26.50
C PRO A 104 9.14 16.55 -25.09
N LYS A 105 10.05 17.29 -24.43
CA LYS A 105 9.90 17.99 -23.13
C LYS A 105 8.44 18.08 -22.64
N SER A 106 7.95 17.04 -21.98
CA SER A 106 6.68 17.11 -21.26
C SER A 106 6.92 17.97 -20.02
N LYS A 107 6.01 18.90 -19.76
CA LYS A 107 6.03 19.71 -18.54
C LYS A 107 6.08 18.75 -17.35
N PRO A 108 6.87 19.05 -16.29
CA PRO A 108 6.94 18.17 -15.13
C PRO A 108 5.52 17.91 -14.62
N ASP A 109 5.16 16.63 -14.52
CA ASP A 109 3.83 16.22 -14.07
C ASP A 109 3.55 16.84 -12.70
N SER A 110 2.62 17.79 -12.72
CA SER A 110 2.23 18.51 -11.52
C SER A 110 1.70 17.52 -10.48
N LYS A 111 1.89 17.81 -9.20
CA LYS A 111 1.32 16.99 -8.11
C LYS A 111 -0.18 16.69 -8.33
N ASN A 112 -0.90 17.61 -8.95
CA ASN A 112 -2.32 17.44 -9.30
C ASN A 112 -2.57 16.39 -10.39
N SER A 113 -1.71 16.28 -11.42
CA SER A 113 -1.87 15.25 -12.45
C SER A 113 -1.65 13.88 -11.84
N ARG A 114 -0.64 13.70 -10.99
CA ARG A 114 -0.41 12.44 -10.28
C ARG A 114 -1.59 12.02 -9.39
N VAL A 115 -2.16 12.95 -8.64
CA VAL A 115 -3.37 12.69 -7.82
C VAL A 115 -4.55 12.33 -8.72
N ARG A 116 -4.78 13.07 -9.80
CA ARG A 116 -5.84 12.79 -10.78
C ARG A 116 -5.71 11.39 -11.36
N ASP A 117 -4.52 11.03 -11.85
CA ASP A 117 -4.26 9.76 -12.53
C ASP A 117 -4.41 8.60 -11.54
N ARG A 118 -3.98 8.79 -10.29
CA ARG A 118 -4.17 7.79 -9.24
C ARG A 118 -5.64 7.59 -8.88
N VAL A 119 -6.42 8.67 -8.75
CA VAL A 119 -7.87 8.56 -8.51
C VAL A 119 -8.56 7.87 -9.68
N ALA A 120 -8.16 8.18 -10.92
CA ALA A 120 -8.69 7.49 -12.09
C ALA A 120 -8.39 5.98 -12.05
N ALA A 121 -7.18 5.58 -11.68
CA ALA A 121 -6.83 4.17 -11.53
C ALA A 121 -7.71 3.47 -10.47
N ILE A 122 -7.91 4.09 -9.29
CA ILE A 122 -8.74 3.53 -8.22
C ILE A 122 -10.19 3.33 -8.70
N LEU A 123 -10.75 4.32 -9.39
CA LEU A 123 -12.12 4.25 -9.89
C LEU A 123 -12.28 3.28 -11.07
N ALA A 124 -11.23 3.08 -11.87
CA ALA A 124 -11.22 2.10 -12.96
C ALA A 124 -11.18 0.66 -12.43
N GLU A 125 -10.40 0.41 -11.38
CA GLU A 125 -10.23 -0.91 -10.78
C GLU A 125 -11.39 -1.29 -9.83
N GLY A 126 -11.82 -0.34 -8.99
CA GLY A 126 -12.80 -0.58 -7.91
C GLY A 126 -14.21 -0.06 -8.18
N GLY A 127 -14.42 0.69 -9.26
CA GLY A 127 -15.71 1.32 -9.56
C GLY A 127 -16.02 2.55 -8.69
N PRO A 128 -17.31 2.95 -8.61
CA PRO A 128 -17.73 4.16 -7.90
C PRO A 128 -17.33 4.14 -6.42
N THR A 129 -16.58 5.14 -5.98
CA THR A 129 -15.97 5.18 -4.64
C THR A 129 -16.26 6.50 -3.93
N HIS A 130 -16.53 6.44 -2.62
CA HIS A 130 -16.78 7.63 -1.81
C HIS A 130 -15.51 8.47 -1.61
N ARG A 131 -15.63 9.80 -1.63
CA ARG A 131 -14.48 10.73 -1.51
C ARG A 131 -13.56 10.50 -0.31
N THR A 132 -14.11 10.01 0.81
CA THR A 132 -13.32 9.69 2.02
C THR A 132 -12.41 8.48 1.80
N GLU A 133 -12.87 7.46 1.07
CA GLU A 133 -12.06 6.29 0.75
C GLU A 133 -10.99 6.63 -0.29
N LEU A 134 -11.34 7.42 -1.31
CA LEU A 134 -10.36 7.97 -2.26
C LEU A 134 -9.25 8.74 -1.53
N LEU A 135 -9.62 9.58 -0.55
CA LEU A 135 -8.63 10.33 0.22
C LEU A 135 -7.70 9.41 1.03
N LYS A 136 -8.22 8.35 1.67
CA LYS A 136 -7.40 7.40 2.44
C LYS A 136 -6.32 6.76 1.56
N VAL A 137 -6.69 6.30 0.36
CA VAL A 137 -5.73 5.68 -0.56
C VAL A 137 -4.69 6.69 -1.04
N VAL A 138 -5.13 7.89 -1.45
CA VAL A 138 -4.23 8.94 -1.93
C VAL A 138 -3.27 9.45 -0.84
N LEU A 139 -3.69 9.43 0.43
CA LEU A 139 -2.82 9.74 1.58
C LEU A 139 -1.83 8.60 1.86
N ALA A 140 -2.27 7.34 1.79
CA ALA A 140 -1.40 6.18 1.95
C ALA A 140 -0.29 6.15 0.89
N ASP A 141 -0.58 6.59 -0.33
CA ASP A 141 0.40 6.73 -1.42
C ASP A 141 1.32 7.96 -1.28
N GLY A 142 1.17 8.76 -0.22
CA GLY A 142 1.99 9.96 0.04
C GLY A 142 1.73 11.13 -0.91
N LEU A 143 0.67 11.09 -1.72
CA LEU A 143 0.42 12.09 -2.76
C LEU A 143 -0.12 13.42 -2.20
N LEU A 144 -0.79 13.43 -1.05
CA LEU A 144 -1.40 14.64 -0.43
C LEU A 144 -0.92 14.94 1.01
N GLY A 145 0.09 14.24 1.52
CA GLY A 145 0.42 14.23 2.96
C GLY A 145 0.89 15.54 3.61
N ALA A 146 1.40 16.51 2.84
CA ALA A 146 1.95 17.77 3.37
C ALA A 146 0.94 18.94 3.45
N GLU A 147 -0.32 18.73 3.06
CA GLU A 147 -1.30 19.82 2.96
C GLU A 147 -2.16 19.94 4.22
N GLN A 148 -2.43 21.18 4.64
CA GLN A 148 -3.24 21.46 5.84
C GLN A 148 -4.70 20.97 5.70
N ARG A 149 -5.21 20.85 4.46
CA ARG A 149 -6.59 20.48 4.14
C ARG A 149 -6.67 19.55 2.92
N PRO A 150 -6.22 18.29 3.05
CA PRO A 150 -6.06 17.40 1.89
C PRO A 150 -7.41 17.02 1.25
N MET A 151 -8.50 16.98 2.03
CA MET A 151 -9.86 16.78 1.49
C MET A 151 -10.29 17.91 0.55
N ASN A 152 -10.01 19.16 0.91
CA ASN A 152 -10.37 20.31 0.06
C ASN A 152 -9.54 20.32 -1.23
N ARG A 153 -8.27 19.91 -1.14
CA ARG A 153 -7.43 19.76 -2.32
C ARG A 153 -7.96 18.68 -3.25
N LEU A 154 -8.29 17.51 -2.72
CA LEU A 154 -8.87 16.43 -3.48
C LEU A 154 -10.17 16.88 -4.17
N ALA A 155 -11.07 17.54 -3.43
CA ALA A 155 -12.31 18.08 -4.00
C ALA A 155 -12.04 19.09 -5.15
N SER A 156 -11.05 19.97 -5.00
CA SER A 156 -10.65 20.91 -6.06
C SER A 156 -10.10 20.19 -7.31
N ILE A 157 -9.32 19.13 -7.13
CA ILE A 157 -8.80 18.31 -8.23
C ILE A 157 -9.94 17.59 -8.95
N LEU A 158 -10.90 17.01 -8.21
CA LEU A 158 -12.04 16.33 -8.82
C LEU A 158 -12.94 17.31 -9.57
N ALA A 159 -13.24 18.47 -8.98
CA ALA A 159 -14.05 19.51 -9.61
C ALA A 159 -13.39 20.10 -10.87
N SER A 160 -12.07 20.33 -10.84
CA SER A 160 -11.34 20.81 -12.02
C SER A 160 -11.26 19.79 -13.17
N ASN A 161 -11.48 18.51 -12.87
CA ASN A 161 -11.48 17.41 -13.85
C ASN A 161 -12.89 16.81 -14.03
N GLY A 162 -13.93 17.64 -13.99
CA GLY A 162 -15.32 17.20 -14.16
C GLY A 162 -15.66 16.54 -15.51
N HIS A 163 -14.76 16.63 -16.49
CA HIS A 163 -14.87 15.89 -17.76
C HIS A 163 -14.45 14.42 -17.62
N LEU A 164 -13.69 14.06 -16.58
CA LEU A 164 -13.25 12.68 -16.28
C LEU A 164 -14.04 12.06 -15.14
N PHE A 165 -14.48 12.86 -14.16
CA PHE A 165 -15.12 12.38 -12.95
C PHE A 165 -16.56 12.88 -12.85
N GLY A 166 -17.49 11.94 -12.71
CA GLY A 166 -18.86 12.21 -12.27
C GLY A 166 -18.95 12.11 -10.75
N SER A 167 -19.91 12.82 -10.17
CA SER A 167 -20.22 12.74 -8.74
C SER A 167 -21.72 12.55 -8.50
N ASP A 168 -22.06 11.75 -7.50
CA ASP A 168 -23.40 11.67 -6.93
C ASP A 168 -23.57 12.68 -5.79
N SER A 169 -24.81 13.09 -5.54
CA SER A 169 -25.27 13.87 -4.39
C SER A 169 -24.75 13.38 -3.03
N ARG A 170 -24.42 12.09 -2.93
CA ARG A 170 -23.89 11.43 -1.73
C ARG A 170 -22.37 11.53 -1.57
N GLY A 171 -21.66 12.19 -2.49
CA GLY A 171 -20.20 12.32 -2.43
C GLY A 171 -19.42 11.10 -2.94
N THR A 172 -20.09 10.22 -3.68
CA THR A 172 -19.49 9.12 -4.44
C THR A 172 -19.05 9.62 -5.80
N TYR A 173 -17.84 9.26 -6.21
CA TYR A 173 -17.27 9.62 -7.51
C TYR A 173 -17.14 8.39 -8.40
N PHE A 174 -17.29 8.57 -9.70
CA PHE A 174 -17.15 7.53 -10.71
C PHE A 174 -16.47 8.10 -11.97
N LEU A 175 -15.86 7.23 -12.77
CA LEU A 175 -15.30 7.65 -14.07
C LEU A 175 -16.42 7.85 -15.08
N LEU A 176 -16.38 8.99 -15.77
CA LEU A 176 -17.14 9.17 -16.99
C LEU A 176 -16.44 8.36 -18.08
N SER A 177 -17.14 7.37 -18.64
CA SER A 177 -16.61 6.66 -19.81
C SER A 177 -16.39 7.69 -20.90
N PRO A 178 -15.25 7.69 -21.61
CA PRO A 178 -15.12 8.47 -22.82
C PRO A 178 -16.13 7.88 -23.80
N GLU A 179 -17.33 8.44 -23.86
CA GLU A 179 -18.21 8.15 -24.97
C GLU A 179 -17.42 8.46 -26.24
N PRO A 180 -17.36 7.53 -27.21
CA PRO A 180 -16.91 7.92 -28.53
C PRO A 180 -17.87 9.01 -28.98
N GLU A 181 -17.37 10.23 -29.15
CA GLU A 181 -18.14 11.32 -29.76
C GLU A 181 -18.64 10.83 -31.11
N GLU A 182 -19.87 10.31 -31.15
CA GLU A 182 -20.59 10.09 -32.39
C GLU A 182 -20.77 11.45 -33.02
N GLN A 183 -20.03 11.63 -34.11
CA GLN A 183 -20.20 12.65 -35.12
C GLN A 183 -21.69 12.83 -35.49
N THR A 184 -22.41 13.65 -34.74
CA THR A 184 -23.69 14.18 -35.20
C THR A 184 -23.51 15.65 -35.46
N ARG A 185 -22.84 15.94 -36.58
CA ARG A 185 -23.03 17.19 -37.31
C ARG A 185 -24.53 17.33 -37.57
N SER A 186 -25.16 18.33 -36.97
CA SER A 186 -26.41 18.89 -37.45
C SER A 186 -26.33 20.41 -37.34
N PRO A 187 -25.94 21.12 -38.41
CA PRO A 187 -26.06 22.58 -38.46
C PRO A 187 -27.46 22.94 -38.94
N SER A 188 -28.33 23.42 -38.06
CA SER A 188 -29.66 24.00 -38.37
C SER A 188 -30.29 24.46 -37.05
N ARG A 189 -30.82 25.65 -36.78
CA ARG A 189 -31.11 26.93 -37.47
C ARG A 189 -31.14 27.97 -36.33
N THR A 190 -30.61 29.17 -36.50
CA THR A 190 -31.39 30.40 -36.74
C THR A 190 -32.67 30.54 -35.90
N GLY A 191 -32.68 31.52 -34.98
CA GLY A 191 -33.87 31.99 -34.23
C GLY A 191 -33.47 32.48 -32.83
N LEU A 192 -33.01 33.72 -32.63
CA LEU A 192 -33.82 34.95 -32.48
C LEU A 192 -35.13 34.73 -31.70
N SER A 193 -35.08 34.92 -30.37
CA SER A 193 -36.18 35.52 -29.63
C SER A 193 -35.71 36.02 -28.26
N ALA A 194 -35.81 37.34 -28.10
CA ALA A 194 -35.75 38.07 -26.85
C ALA A 194 -36.86 37.64 -25.89
N GLY A 195 -36.64 37.74 -24.56
CA GLY A 195 -37.74 37.60 -23.62
C GLY A 195 -37.39 37.47 -22.14
N ARG A 196 -37.22 38.63 -21.48
CA ARG A 196 -37.71 38.97 -20.11
C ARG A 196 -37.36 38.10 -18.88
N ARG A 197 -36.66 38.76 -17.94
CA ARG A 197 -36.73 38.58 -16.47
C ARG A 197 -38.16 38.74 -15.94
N PRO A 198 -38.52 38.12 -14.80
CA PRO A 198 -38.39 38.74 -13.46
C PRO A 198 -37.82 37.75 -12.40
N ALA A 199 -36.87 38.09 -11.53
CA ALA A 199 -36.99 38.80 -10.24
C ALA A 199 -38.17 38.32 -9.37
N PHE A 200 -37.91 37.62 -8.25
CA PHE A 200 -38.71 37.56 -7.00
C PHE A 200 -38.14 36.52 -5.99
N PRO A 201 -38.49 36.53 -4.68
CA PRO A 201 -37.72 37.17 -3.63
C PRO A 201 -37.24 36.23 -2.51
N THR A 202 -36.40 36.82 -1.66
CA THR A 202 -36.09 36.49 -0.26
C THR A 202 -37.23 35.85 0.54
N SER A 203 -36.92 34.78 1.28
CA SER A 203 -37.65 34.39 2.51
C SER A 203 -36.69 33.60 3.44
N GLN A 204 -36.21 34.27 4.50
CA GLN A 204 -35.81 33.64 5.77
C GLN A 204 -37.09 33.19 6.51
N PRO A 205 -37.00 32.15 7.35
CA PRO A 205 -37.17 32.35 8.79
C PRO A 205 -36.11 31.58 9.62
N GLU A 206 -35.59 32.18 10.69
CA GLU A 206 -35.94 31.93 12.11
C GLU A 206 -35.57 30.51 12.59
N GLN A 207 -34.49 30.36 13.37
CA GLN A 207 -34.47 30.48 14.84
C GLN A 207 -35.20 29.30 15.50
N GLY A 208 -34.40 28.33 15.94
CA GLY A 208 -34.80 27.22 16.81
C GLY A 208 -33.69 27.01 17.81
N ASP A 209 -33.92 27.56 19.00
CA ASP A 209 -33.23 27.30 20.26
C ASP A 209 -33.53 25.86 20.74
N ASP A 210 -33.00 25.50 21.91
CA ASP A 210 -33.19 24.23 22.65
C ASP A 210 -32.05 23.22 22.38
N GLY A 211 -30.95 23.19 23.14
CA GLY A 211 -30.92 23.07 24.58
C GLY A 211 -31.20 21.62 24.97
N HIS A 212 -30.18 20.81 25.26
CA HIS A 212 -30.26 19.69 26.20
C HIS A 212 -28.88 19.31 26.74
N ALA A 213 -28.73 19.50 28.04
CA ALA A 213 -27.69 18.95 28.89
C ALA A 213 -27.99 17.47 29.20
N SER A 214 -26.95 16.63 29.35
CA SER A 214 -26.89 15.47 30.25
C SER A 214 -25.51 14.82 30.08
N ALA A 215 -24.56 14.93 30.99
CA ALA A 215 -24.46 14.33 32.33
C ALA A 215 -24.11 12.83 32.33
N CYS A 216 -23.21 12.49 33.28
CA CYS A 216 -22.87 11.17 33.83
C CYS A 216 -21.90 10.31 32.98
N ALA A 217 -20.64 10.17 33.41
CA ALA A 217 -20.14 9.18 34.38
C ALA A 217 -20.14 7.76 33.77
N VAL A 218 -19.08 6.96 33.86
CA VAL A 218 -18.72 6.20 35.06
C VAL A 218 -17.35 5.52 34.84
N TYR A 219 -16.58 5.46 35.92
CA TYR A 219 -15.37 4.67 36.15
C TYR A 219 -15.52 3.17 35.86
N ASN A 220 -14.42 2.48 35.54
CA ASN A 220 -13.98 1.23 36.18
C ASN A 220 -12.61 0.85 35.58
N THR A 221 -11.54 1.03 36.35
CA THR A 221 -10.75 -0.01 37.07
C THR A 221 -10.06 -0.99 36.13
#